data_AF-A0A7Y5U764-F1
#
_entry.id   AF-A0A7Y5U764-F1
#
_cell.length_a   1.000
_cell.length_b   1.000
_cell.length_c   1.000
_cell.angle_alpha   90.00
_cell.angle_beta   90.00
_cell.angle_gamma   90.00
#
_symmetry.space_group_name_H-M   'P 1'
#
loop_
_entity.id
_entity.type
_entity.pdbx_description
1 polymer ?
#
loop_
_entity_poly.entity_id
_entity_poly.type
_entity_poly.pdbx_seq_one_letter_code
_entity_poly.pdbx_strand_id
1 'polypeptide(L)'
;MEPYGYRDYEPIQPRGADWRGRLRKLFGPILAALVALAKFSFIILKFASIFIAVAAYALIWGWKFAIGIVALLLLHEMGHYLEAKREGLHPKLPVFIPFLGAYVQYTRGNPWQTARVAIAGPIFGGLASLACYLVGLHQHSDLLQALAYFGFLLNLINLLPFGILDGGAVWRSARWLRLGGGGAKATLVYALYFGTAIALALGTWAAHVPQHRL
;
A
#
# COMPACT_ATOMS: atom_id res chain seq x y z
N MET A 1 4.61 -39.21 -57.24
CA MET A 1 5.23 -37.88 -57.10
C MET A 1 4.21 -36.88 -57.59
N GLU A 2 3.52 -36.17 -56.70
CA GLU A 2 2.57 -35.11 -57.10
C GLU A 2 3.31 -33.78 -57.32
N PRO A 3 2.90 -32.94 -58.29
CA PRO A 3 3.54 -31.66 -58.54
C PRO A 3 3.02 -30.63 -57.53
N TYR A 4 3.93 -29.90 -56.88
CA TYR A 4 3.60 -28.79 -55.99
C TYR A 4 2.82 -27.71 -56.76
N GLY A 5 1.54 -27.52 -56.43
CA GLY A 5 0.72 -26.42 -56.93
C GLY A 5 1.23 -25.07 -56.41
N TYR A 6 1.34 -24.09 -57.32
CA TYR A 6 1.58 -22.69 -56.95
C TYR A 6 0.46 -22.21 -56.02
N ARG A 7 0.81 -21.69 -54.84
CA ARG A 7 -0.16 -21.01 -53.97
C ARG A 7 -0.51 -19.67 -54.60
N ASP A 8 -1.79 -19.47 -54.93
CA ASP A 8 -2.33 -18.19 -55.35
C ASP A 8 -2.00 -17.12 -54.31
N TYR A 9 -1.23 -16.11 -54.73
CA TYR A 9 -0.97 -14.94 -53.92
C TYR A 9 -2.08 -13.92 -54.17
N GLU A 10 -3.02 -13.81 -53.24
CA GLU A 10 -3.94 -12.68 -53.20
C GLU A 10 -3.26 -11.48 -52.51
N PRO A 11 -3.10 -10.33 -53.19
CA PRO A 11 -2.55 -9.14 -52.56
C PRO A 11 -3.49 -8.66 -51.45
N ILE A 12 -2.90 -8.30 -50.30
CA ILE A 12 -3.62 -7.73 -49.16
C ILE A 12 -4.36 -6.48 -49.64
N GLN A 13 -5.68 -6.54 -49.74
CA GLN A 13 -6.48 -5.38 -50.12
C GLN A 13 -6.43 -4.33 -49.00
N PRO A 14 -6.13 -3.05 -49.30
CA PRO A 14 -6.08 -2.02 -48.28
C PRO A 14 -7.47 -1.87 -47.67
N ARG A 15 -7.61 -2.22 -46.39
CA ARG A 15 -8.83 -1.92 -45.61
C ARG A 15 -9.10 -0.42 -45.73
N GLY A 16 -10.21 -0.06 -46.38
CA GLY A 16 -10.70 1.31 -46.48
C GLY A 16 -10.74 1.99 -45.11
N ALA A 17 -10.56 3.32 -45.10
CA ALA A 17 -10.31 4.12 -43.91
C ALA A 17 -11.20 3.74 -42.72
N ASP A 18 -10.64 3.01 -41.75
CA ASP A 18 -11.33 2.58 -40.54
C ASP A 18 -11.55 3.78 -39.59
N TRP A 19 -12.58 4.58 -39.92
CA TRP A 19 -13.14 5.68 -39.14
C TRP A 19 -13.38 5.31 -37.67
N ARG A 20 -13.85 4.07 -37.40
CA ARG A 20 -14.07 3.56 -36.05
C ARG A 20 -12.73 3.31 -35.35
N GLY A 21 -11.74 2.76 -36.04
CA GLY A 21 -10.37 2.63 -35.56
C GLY A 21 -9.68 3.97 -35.28
N ARG A 22 -9.90 5.00 -36.11
CA ARG A 22 -9.39 6.36 -35.88
C ARG A 22 -10.06 7.07 -34.71
N LEU A 23 -11.39 6.98 -34.61
CA LEU A 23 -12.16 7.48 -33.46
C LEU A 23 -11.72 6.81 -32.16
N ARG A 24 -11.52 5.49 -32.16
CA ARG A 24 -11.05 4.75 -30.96
C ARG A 24 -9.62 5.13 -30.55
N LYS A 25 -8.75 5.49 -31.50
CA LYS A 25 -7.39 5.98 -31.22
C LYS A 25 -7.37 7.40 -30.65
N LEU A 26 -8.34 8.24 -30.98
CA LEU A 26 -8.48 9.61 -30.45
C LEU A 26 -9.23 9.66 -29.11
N PHE A 27 -10.38 8.97 -29.01
CA PHE A 27 -11.22 8.99 -27.81
C PHE A 27 -10.79 7.98 -26.75
N GLY A 28 -10.11 6.89 -27.13
CA GLY A 28 -9.56 5.90 -26.21
C GLY A 28 -8.64 6.47 -25.12
N PRO A 29 -7.60 7.26 -25.46
CA PRO A 29 -6.71 7.87 -24.46
C PRO A 29 -7.43 8.92 -23.61
N ILE A 30 -8.37 9.69 -24.17
CA ILE A 30 -9.16 10.67 -23.42
C ILE A 30 -10.04 9.97 -22.38
N LEU A 31 -10.76 8.92 -22.79
CA LEU A 31 -11.60 8.14 -21.89
C LEU A 31 -10.75 7.42 -20.83
N ALA A 32 -9.59 6.88 -21.20
CA ALA A 32 -8.66 6.28 -20.26
C ALA A 32 -8.13 7.30 -19.24
N ALA A 33 -7.79 8.51 -19.68
CA ALA A 33 -7.37 9.60 -18.82
C ALA A 33 -8.49 10.04 -17.87
N LEU A 34 -9.72 10.20 -18.36
CA LEU A 34 -10.89 10.52 -17.54
C LEU A 34 -11.21 9.44 -16.50
N VAL A 35 -11.14 8.16 -16.90
CA VAL A 35 -11.32 7.02 -15.98
C VAL A 35 -10.19 6.99 -14.94
N ALA A 36 -8.94 7.25 -15.35
CA ALA A 36 -7.81 7.34 -14.42
C ALA A 36 -8.00 8.50 -13.44
N LEU A 37 -8.40 9.68 -13.93
CA LEU A 37 -8.67 10.86 -13.11
C LEU A 37 -9.80 10.60 -12.13
N ALA A 38 -10.93 10.05 -12.58
CA ALA A 38 -12.06 9.71 -11.72
C ALA A 38 -11.68 8.68 -10.64
N LYS A 39 -10.88 7.66 -11.00
CA LYS A 39 -10.33 6.69 -10.04
C LYS A 39 -9.43 7.36 -9.01
N PHE A 40 -8.55 8.27 -9.43
CA PHE A 40 -7.67 9.02 -8.54
C PHE A 40 -8.45 9.95 -7.61
N SER A 41 -9.41 10.71 -8.15
CA SER A 41 -10.29 11.60 -7.39
C SER A 41 -11.12 10.86 -6.34
N PHE A 42 -11.61 9.66 -6.67
CA PHE A 42 -12.35 8.84 -5.72
C PHE A 42 -11.48 8.33 -4.56
N ILE A 43 -10.20 8.03 -4.82
CA ILE A 43 -9.23 7.67 -3.77
C ILE A 43 -8.93 8.89 -2.89
N ILE A 44 -8.65 10.04 -3.50
CA ILE A 44 -8.38 11.29 -2.77
C ILE A 44 -9.55 11.65 -1.86
N LEU A 45 -10.79 11.61 -2.36
CA LEU A 45 -11.98 11.93 -1.57
C LEU A 45 -12.18 10.96 -0.39
N LYS A 46 -11.90 9.66 -0.58
CA LYS A 46 -12.00 8.66 0.49
C LYS A 46 -11.01 8.87 1.63
N PHE A 47 -9.84 9.41 1.31
CA PHE A 47 -8.78 9.66 2.28
C PHE A 47 -8.57 11.17 2.54
N ALA A 48 -9.51 12.01 2.11
CA ALA A 48 -9.37 13.47 2.15
C ALA A 48 -9.10 13.98 3.56
N SER A 49 -9.76 13.39 4.57
CA SER A 49 -9.55 13.74 5.97
C SER A 49 -8.10 13.51 6.45
N ILE A 50 -7.44 12.46 5.95
CA ILE A 50 -6.02 12.17 6.28
C ILE A 50 -5.12 13.18 5.58
N PHE A 51 -5.36 13.47 4.29
CA PHE A 51 -4.58 14.47 3.57
C PHE A 51 -4.75 15.87 4.17
N ILE A 52 -5.96 16.22 4.60
CA ILE A 52 -6.24 17.47 5.31
C ILE A 52 -5.49 17.49 6.65
N ALA A 53 -5.50 16.39 7.41
CA ALA A 53 -4.75 16.30 8.66
C ALA A 53 -3.23 16.42 8.44
N VAL A 54 -2.67 15.73 7.45
CA VAL A 54 -1.26 15.87 7.06
C VAL A 54 -0.93 17.30 6.67
N ALA A 55 -1.77 17.94 5.85
CA ALA A 55 -1.57 19.30 5.41
C ALA A 55 -1.63 20.28 6.60
N ALA A 56 -2.58 20.12 7.51
CA ALA A 56 -2.69 20.93 8.72
C ALA A 56 -1.43 20.82 9.59
N TYR A 57 -0.95 19.60 9.86
CA TYR A 57 0.28 19.40 10.64
C TYR A 57 1.55 19.85 9.91
N ALA A 58 1.58 19.72 8.57
CA ALA A 58 2.66 20.25 7.75
C ALA A 58 2.70 21.79 7.74
N LEU A 59 1.57 22.48 7.94
CA LEU A 59 1.56 23.94 8.11
C LEU A 59 2.17 24.36 9.47
N ILE A 60 2.04 23.52 10.51
CA ILE A 60 2.59 23.79 11.85
C ILE A 60 4.10 23.55 11.90
N TRP A 61 4.57 22.40 11.43
CA TRP A 61 5.99 22.00 11.56
C TRP A 61 6.78 21.98 10.23
N GLY A 62 6.15 22.36 9.12
CA GLY A 62 6.79 22.51 7.83
C GLY A 62 7.37 21.20 7.28
N TRP A 63 8.53 21.35 6.63
CA TRP A 63 9.24 20.27 5.94
C TRP A 63 9.76 19.16 6.87
N LYS A 64 9.98 19.44 8.17
CA LYS A 64 10.47 18.45 9.14
C LYS A 64 9.45 17.33 9.39
N PHE A 65 8.17 17.69 9.48
CA PHE A 65 7.09 16.72 9.61
C PHE A 65 7.00 15.84 8.36
N ALA A 66 7.07 16.43 7.16
CA ALA A 66 7.06 15.68 5.90
C ALA A 66 8.21 14.66 5.82
N ILE A 67 9.44 15.03 6.20
CA ILE A 67 10.57 14.10 6.26
C ILE A 67 10.31 12.96 7.25
N GLY A 68 9.78 13.29 8.44
CA GLY A 68 9.42 12.28 9.44
C GLY A 68 8.40 11.27 8.92
N ILE A 69 7.37 11.73 8.21
CA ILE A 69 6.38 10.85 7.57
C ILE A 69 7.01 9.94 6.52
N VAL A 70 7.86 10.49 5.65
CA VAL A 70 8.57 9.69 4.64
C VAL A 70 9.46 8.64 5.30
N ALA A 71 10.16 8.99 6.39
CA ALA A 71 10.99 8.05 7.14
C ALA A 71 10.16 6.91 7.77
N LEU A 72 9.00 7.23 8.36
CA LEU A 72 8.09 6.24 8.93
C LEU A 72 7.51 5.30 7.87
N LEU A 73 7.12 5.84 6.71
CA LEU A 73 6.68 5.03 5.56
C LEU A 73 7.80 4.13 5.05
N LEU A 74 9.03 4.63 4.96
CA LEU A 74 10.18 3.82 4.54
C LEU A 74 10.43 2.65 5.52
N LEU A 75 10.34 2.90 6.82
CA LEU A 75 10.49 1.85 7.84
C LEU A 75 9.37 0.81 7.77
N HIS A 76 8.14 1.22 7.45
CA HIS A 76 7.04 0.32 7.15
C HIS A 76 7.36 -0.58 5.94
N GLU A 77 7.76 0.01 4.80
CA GLU A 77 8.13 -0.77 3.61
C GLU A 77 9.33 -1.68 3.83
N MET A 78 10.29 -1.24 4.65
CA MET A 78 11.44 -2.04 5.03
C MET A 78 11.00 -3.29 5.78
N GLY A 79 9.93 -3.22 6.59
CA GLY A 79 9.31 -4.38 7.22
C GLY A 79 8.86 -5.42 6.19
N HIS A 80 8.13 -5.00 5.15
CA HIS A 80 7.76 -5.89 4.05
C HIS A 80 8.97 -6.46 3.34
N TYR A 81 9.96 -5.63 3.01
CA TYR A 81 11.16 -6.04 2.29
C TYR A 81 11.98 -7.08 3.07
N LEU A 82 12.22 -6.82 4.36
CA LEU A 82 13.00 -7.70 5.23
C LEU A 82 12.29 -9.05 5.44
N GLU A 83 10.98 -9.05 5.69
CA GLU A 83 10.24 -10.31 5.86
C GLU A 83 10.14 -11.07 4.53
N ALA A 84 9.95 -10.39 3.40
CA ALA A 84 9.95 -11.04 2.09
C ALA A 84 11.31 -11.71 1.81
N LYS A 85 12.42 -11.02 2.10
CA LYS A 85 13.77 -11.58 1.97
C LYS A 85 13.98 -12.77 2.92
N ARG A 86 13.51 -12.68 4.17
CA ARG A 86 13.58 -13.76 5.16
C ARG A 86 12.79 -14.99 4.72
N GLU A 87 11.67 -14.80 4.02
CA GLU A 87 10.86 -15.87 3.46
C GLU A 87 11.46 -16.50 2.18
N GLY A 88 12.66 -16.07 1.78
CA GLY A 88 13.32 -16.54 0.57
C GLY A 88 12.66 -16.03 -0.72
N LEU A 89 11.84 -14.98 -0.63
CA LEU A 89 11.28 -14.31 -1.79
C LEU A 89 12.32 -13.33 -2.35
N HIS A 90 12.16 -12.93 -3.60
CA HIS A 90 13.00 -11.93 -4.25
C HIS A 90 12.25 -10.59 -4.31
N PRO A 91 12.18 -9.82 -3.21
CA PRO A 91 11.55 -8.51 -3.24
C PRO A 91 12.36 -7.55 -4.10
N LYS A 92 11.66 -6.77 -4.93
CA LYS A 92 12.22 -5.58 -5.56
C LYS A 92 12.29 -4.44 -4.55
N LEU A 93 13.13 -3.46 -4.84
CA LEU A 93 13.20 -2.24 -4.03
C LEU A 93 11.81 -1.57 -3.96
N PRO A 94 11.46 -0.94 -2.82
CA PRO A 94 10.19 -0.24 -2.67
C PRO A 94 10.01 0.79 -3.78
N VAL A 95 8.90 0.70 -4.52
CA VAL A 95 8.54 1.71 -5.52
C VAL A 95 7.60 2.70 -4.88
N PHE A 96 8.03 3.95 -4.76
CA PHE A 96 7.21 5.02 -4.21
C PHE A 96 6.20 5.49 -5.26
N ILE A 97 4.90 5.30 -4.99
CA ILE A 97 3.82 5.90 -5.77
C ILE A 97 3.44 7.22 -5.10
N PRO A 98 3.58 8.36 -5.79
CA PRO A 98 3.16 9.65 -5.27
C PRO A 98 1.71 9.58 -4.76
N PHE A 99 1.49 10.09 -3.54
CA PHE A 99 0.17 10.19 -2.87
C PHE A 99 -0.50 8.89 -2.44
N LEU A 100 0.02 7.70 -2.79
CA LEU A 100 -0.55 6.42 -2.33
C LEU A 100 0.34 5.66 -1.34
N GLY A 101 1.65 5.93 -1.32
CA GLY A 101 2.62 5.22 -0.48
C GLY A 101 3.63 4.46 -1.33
N ALA A 102 4.41 3.58 -0.72
CA ALA A 102 5.26 2.65 -1.44
C ALA A 102 4.63 1.25 -1.40
N TYR A 103 5.18 0.34 -2.20
CA TYR A 103 4.86 -1.08 -2.07
C TYR A 103 6.04 -1.92 -2.54
N VAL A 104 6.23 -3.07 -1.90
CA VAL A 104 7.23 -4.07 -2.27
C VAL A 104 6.61 -5.13 -3.18
N GLN A 105 7.13 -5.26 -4.40
CA GLN A 105 6.79 -6.38 -5.28
C GLN A 105 7.70 -7.57 -5.02
N TYR A 106 7.15 -8.78 -4.92
CA TYR A 106 7.94 -10.01 -4.78
C TYR A 106 7.33 -11.18 -5.57
N THR A 107 8.14 -12.20 -5.86
CA THR A 107 7.75 -13.40 -6.62
C THR A 107 6.71 -14.24 -5.86
N ARG A 108 5.79 -14.90 -6.59
CA ARG A 108 4.63 -15.70 -6.12
C ARG A 108 4.86 -16.45 -4.79
N GLY A 109 4.65 -15.77 -3.66
CA GLY A 109 4.66 -16.37 -2.33
C GLY A 109 3.40 -17.19 -2.10
N ASN A 110 3.51 -18.25 -1.30
CA ASN A 110 2.33 -18.99 -0.83
C ASN A 110 1.51 -18.11 0.15
N PRO A 111 0.23 -18.45 0.43
CA PRO A 111 -0.61 -17.62 1.32
C PRO A 111 -0.01 -17.40 2.72
N TRP A 112 0.77 -18.33 3.25
CA TRP A 112 1.42 -18.17 4.54
C TRP A 112 2.51 -17.09 4.50
N GLN A 113 3.38 -17.14 3.49
CA GLN A 113 4.43 -16.15 3.27
C GLN A 113 3.81 -14.76 3.01
N THR A 114 2.80 -14.68 2.15
CA THR A 114 2.12 -13.41 1.82
C THR A 114 1.50 -12.77 3.06
N ALA A 115 0.87 -13.56 3.94
CA ALA A 115 0.32 -13.04 5.18
C ALA A 115 1.40 -12.49 6.13
N ARG A 116 2.53 -13.19 6.26
CA ARG A 116 3.66 -12.75 7.10
C ARG A 116 4.28 -11.46 6.58
N VAL A 117 4.55 -11.40 5.27
CA VAL A 117 5.06 -10.19 4.63
C VAL A 117 4.10 -9.03 4.82
N ALA A 118 2.79 -9.22 4.58
CA ALA A 118 1.80 -8.15 4.73
C ALA A 118 1.70 -7.62 6.17
N ILE A 119 1.82 -8.48 7.19
CA ILE A 119 1.79 -8.01 8.59
C ILE A 119 3.11 -7.32 9.01
N ALA A 120 4.23 -7.68 8.38
CA ALA A 120 5.54 -7.15 8.76
C ALA A 120 5.64 -5.63 8.61
N GLY A 121 5.03 -5.04 7.58
CA GLY A 121 5.02 -3.58 7.40
C GLY A 121 4.38 -2.84 8.57
N PRO A 122 3.11 -3.12 8.90
CA PRO A 122 2.43 -2.54 10.06
C PRO A 122 3.17 -2.74 11.39
N ILE A 123 3.84 -3.89 11.60
CA ILE A 123 4.64 -4.13 12.79
C ILE A 123 5.87 -3.20 12.83
N PHE A 124 6.67 -3.16 11.75
CA PHE A 124 7.88 -2.34 11.70
C PHE A 124 7.54 -0.85 11.76
N GLY A 125 6.52 -0.40 11.02
CA GLY A 125 6.03 0.97 11.09
C GLY A 125 5.48 1.32 12.48
N GLY A 126 4.80 0.38 13.15
CA GLY A 126 4.36 0.54 14.54
C GLY A 126 5.52 0.68 15.52
N LEU A 127 6.57 -0.13 15.38
CA LEU A 127 7.79 -0.02 16.20
C LEU A 127 8.53 1.30 15.98
N ALA A 128 8.61 1.76 14.73
CA ALA A 128 9.18 3.06 14.41
C ALA A 128 8.37 4.22 15.04
N SER A 129 7.03 4.11 14.98
CA SER A 129 6.12 5.08 15.62
C SER A 129 6.26 5.07 17.14
N LEU A 130 6.44 3.88 17.74
CA LEU A 130 6.73 3.73 19.16
C LEU A 130 8.07 4.37 19.54
N ALA A 131 9.10 4.23 18.73
CA ALA A 131 10.38 4.91 18.96
C ALA A 131 10.20 6.43 18.93
N CYS A 132 9.47 6.97 17.95
CA CYS A 132 9.12 8.40 17.92
C CYS A 132 8.33 8.82 19.18
N TYR A 133 7.39 8.00 19.65
CA TYR A 133 6.60 8.28 20.84
C TYR A 133 7.48 8.38 22.09
N LEU A 134 8.30 7.36 22.34
CA LEU A 134 9.16 7.29 23.53
C LEU A 134 10.19 8.43 23.54
N VAL A 135 10.81 8.71 22.40
CA VAL A 135 11.77 9.82 22.27
C VAL A 135 11.05 11.17 22.40
N GLY A 136 9.85 11.29 21.84
CA GLY A 136 9.01 12.48 21.95
C GLY A 136 8.59 12.79 23.37
N LEU A 137 8.25 11.76 24.16
CA LEU A 137 7.97 11.90 25.59
C LEU A 137 9.22 12.34 26.36
N HIS A 138 10.36 11.72 26.10
CA HIS A 138 11.61 12.02 26.78
C HIS A 138 12.15 13.43 26.48
N GLN A 139 11.98 13.91 25.24
CA GLN A 139 12.47 15.22 24.81
C GLN A 139 11.39 16.32 24.89
N HIS A 140 10.18 15.99 25.34
CA HIS A 140 9.02 16.90 25.28
C HIS A 140 8.80 17.50 23.89
N SER A 141 8.98 16.69 22.84
CA SER A 141 8.90 17.14 21.45
C SER A 141 7.51 16.88 20.86
N ASP A 142 6.75 17.95 20.60
CA ASP A 142 5.42 17.84 19.98
C ASP A 142 5.50 17.30 18.56
N LEU A 143 6.57 17.63 17.82
CA LEU A 143 6.82 17.09 16.49
C LEU A 143 6.93 15.55 16.51
N LEU A 144 7.73 14.99 17.43
CA LEU A 144 7.92 13.55 17.52
C LEU A 144 6.66 12.83 18.01
N GLN A 145 5.91 13.45 18.93
CA GLN A 145 4.62 12.92 19.38
C GLN A 145 3.58 12.94 18.24
N ALA A 146 3.54 14.00 17.44
CA ALA A 146 2.65 14.07 16.27
C ALA A 146 3.05 13.07 15.18
N LEU A 147 4.35 12.89 14.94
CA LEU A 147 4.87 11.85 14.04
C LEU A 147 4.51 10.46 14.55
N ALA A 148 4.60 10.21 15.85
CA ALA A 148 4.18 8.95 16.45
C ALA A 148 2.68 8.71 16.27
N TYR A 149 1.84 9.70 16.59
CA TYR A 149 0.39 9.64 16.41
C TYR A 149 0.03 9.29 14.96
N PHE A 150 0.60 10.03 14.01
CA PHE A 150 0.34 9.82 12.60
C PHE A 150 0.90 8.49 12.09
N GLY A 151 2.09 8.10 12.56
CA GLY A 151 2.70 6.81 12.26
C GLY A 151 1.82 5.64 12.72
N PHE A 152 1.35 5.64 13.96
CA PHE A 152 0.42 4.61 14.45
C PHE A 152 -0.86 4.59 13.62
N LEU A 153 -1.45 5.76 13.34
CA LEU A 153 -2.67 5.89 12.56
C LEU A 153 -2.51 5.34 11.13
N LEU A 154 -1.41 5.69 10.45
CA LEU A 154 -1.13 5.18 9.10
C LEU A 154 -1.02 3.65 9.07
N ASN A 155 -0.29 3.06 10.02
CA ASN A 155 -0.14 1.61 10.10
C ASN A 155 -1.48 0.93 10.43
N LEU A 156 -2.32 1.55 11.26
CA LEU A 156 -3.66 1.06 11.56
C LEU A 156 -4.57 1.10 10.33
N ILE A 157 -4.49 2.19 9.54
CA ILE A 157 -5.20 2.30 8.26
C ILE A 157 -4.72 1.21 7.30
N ASN A 158 -3.41 0.96 7.19
CA ASN A 158 -2.88 -0.11 6.35
C ASN A 158 -3.36 -1.51 6.77
N LEU A 159 -3.77 -1.71 8.03
CA LEU A 159 -4.42 -2.95 8.44
C LEU A 159 -5.91 -3.04 8.05
N LEU A 160 -6.55 -2.03 7.48
CA LEU A 160 -7.94 -2.17 7.08
C LEU A 160 -8.12 -3.27 6.00
N PRO A 161 -9.18 -4.10 6.10
CA PRO A 161 -9.32 -5.31 5.29
C PRO A 161 -9.85 -5.05 3.88
N PHE A 162 -9.27 -4.10 3.14
CA PHE A 162 -9.75 -3.73 1.81
C PHE A 162 -8.65 -3.40 0.80
N GLY A 163 -8.96 -3.68 -0.48
CA GLY A 163 -8.23 -3.17 -1.63
C GLY A 163 -6.74 -3.60 -1.67
N ILE A 164 -5.89 -2.59 -1.77
CA ILE A 164 -4.43 -2.69 -1.91
C ILE A 164 -3.69 -2.64 -0.57
N LEU A 165 -4.40 -2.39 0.54
CA LEU A 165 -3.79 -2.28 1.86
C LEU A 165 -3.32 -3.64 2.37
N ASP A 166 -2.40 -3.61 3.34
CA ASP A 166 -1.83 -4.81 3.94
C ASP A 166 -2.89 -5.70 4.56
N GLY A 167 -3.86 -5.12 5.28
CA GLY A 167 -5.00 -5.84 5.83
C GLY A 167 -5.77 -6.62 4.76
N GLY A 168 -5.94 -6.04 3.58
CA GLY A 168 -6.53 -6.74 2.44
C GLY A 168 -5.71 -7.97 2.02
N ALA A 169 -4.38 -7.86 1.96
CA ALA A 169 -3.49 -8.99 1.66
C ALA A 169 -3.52 -10.06 2.77
N VAL A 170 -3.53 -9.66 4.04
CA VAL A 170 -3.66 -10.55 5.20
C VAL A 170 -4.95 -11.35 5.14
N TRP A 171 -6.09 -10.69 4.97
CA TRP A 171 -7.39 -11.34 4.96
C TRP A 171 -7.58 -12.28 3.76
N ARG A 172 -7.13 -11.88 2.56
CA ARG A 172 -7.12 -12.76 1.39
C ARG A 172 -6.28 -14.00 1.65
N SER A 173 -5.08 -13.81 2.19
CA SER A 173 -4.15 -14.90 2.47
C SER A 173 -4.66 -15.87 3.54
N ALA A 174 -5.21 -15.34 4.64
CA ALA A 174 -5.81 -16.15 5.69
C ALA A 174 -7.02 -16.95 5.19
N ARG A 175 -7.85 -16.36 4.32
CA ARG A 175 -8.94 -17.09 3.65
C ARG A 175 -8.41 -18.26 2.81
N TRP A 176 -7.38 -18.04 2.00
CA TRP A 176 -6.77 -19.12 1.21
C TRP A 176 -6.14 -20.21 2.08
N LEU A 177 -5.52 -19.85 3.20
CA LEU A 177 -5.00 -20.82 4.17
C LEU A 177 -6.12 -21.69 4.75
N ARG A 178 -7.26 -21.11 5.13
CA ARG A 178 -8.42 -21.88 5.63
C ARG A 178 -8.94 -22.86 4.58
N LEU A 179 -9.13 -22.39 3.34
CA LEU A 179 -9.64 -23.22 2.24
C LEU A 179 -8.68 -24.35 1.86
N GLY A 180 -7.37 -24.14 2.00
CA GLY A 180 -6.33 -25.15 1.74
C GLY A 180 -6.04 -26.09 2.92
N GLY A 181 -6.88 -26.17 3.95
CA GLY A 181 -6.68 -27.05 5.11
C GLY A 181 -5.69 -26.53 6.17
N GLY A 182 -5.12 -25.33 5.98
CA GLY A 182 -4.19 -24.68 6.90
C GLY A 182 -4.87 -23.88 8.02
N GLY A 183 -5.90 -24.44 8.66
CA GLY A 183 -6.73 -23.74 9.64
C GLY A 183 -5.95 -23.12 10.79
N ALA A 184 -5.01 -23.86 11.39
CA ALA A 184 -4.16 -23.36 12.48
C ALA A 184 -3.31 -22.14 12.05
N LYS A 185 -2.72 -22.20 10.84
CA LYS A 185 -1.95 -21.08 10.28
C LYS A 185 -2.83 -19.85 10.07
N ALA A 186 -4.04 -20.04 9.56
CA ALA A 186 -4.99 -18.93 9.40
C ALA A 186 -5.37 -18.31 10.75
N THR A 187 -5.64 -19.11 11.78
CA THR A 187 -5.92 -18.60 13.13
C THR A 187 -4.76 -17.78 13.68
N LEU A 188 -3.53 -18.25 13.51
CA LEU A 188 -2.33 -17.50 13.91
C LEU A 188 -2.21 -16.17 13.15
N VAL A 189 -2.47 -16.15 11.85
CA VAL A 189 -2.49 -14.91 11.05
C VAL A 189 -3.54 -13.93 11.60
N TYR A 190 -4.75 -14.38 11.92
CA TYR A 190 -5.78 -13.50 12.49
C TYR A 190 -5.40 -13.00 13.89
N ALA A 191 -4.86 -13.87 14.74
CA ALA A 191 -4.42 -13.47 16.07
C ALA A 191 -3.34 -12.38 15.99
N LEU A 192 -2.35 -12.55 15.10
CA LEU A 192 -1.32 -11.57 14.88
C LEU A 192 -1.88 -10.26 14.28
N TYR A 193 -2.80 -10.36 13.32
CA TYR A 193 -3.48 -9.21 12.73
C TYR A 193 -4.22 -8.37 13.77
N PHE A 194 -5.08 -9.00 14.59
CA PHE A 194 -5.83 -8.29 15.62
C PHE A 194 -4.94 -7.79 16.75
N GLY A 195 -3.92 -8.56 17.14
CA GLY A 195 -2.93 -8.12 18.12
C GLY A 195 -2.19 -6.86 17.68
N THR A 196 -1.71 -6.84 16.44
CA THR A 196 -1.06 -5.64 15.85
C THR A 196 -2.05 -4.48 15.75
N ALA A 197 -3.29 -4.71 15.31
CA ALA A 197 -4.30 -3.66 15.21
C ALA A 197 -4.62 -3.04 16.58
N ILE A 198 -4.76 -3.86 17.63
CA ILE A 198 -4.98 -3.39 19.01
C ILE A 198 -3.78 -2.59 19.49
N ALA A 199 -2.56 -3.09 19.31
CA ALA A 199 -1.35 -2.39 19.72
C ALA A 199 -1.21 -1.02 19.03
N LEU A 200 -1.49 -0.95 17.73
CA LEU A 200 -1.48 0.30 16.98
C LEU A 200 -2.58 1.25 17.43
N ALA A 201 -3.79 0.76 17.68
CA ALA A 201 -4.89 1.59 18.19
C ALA A 201 -4.58 2.16 19.57
N LEU A 202 -3.99 1.37 20.46
CA LEU A 202 -3.50 1.83 21.77
C LEU A 202 -2.38 2.86 21.60
N GLY A 203 -1.46 2.65 20.66
CA GLY A 203 -0.41 3.61 20.31
C GLY A 203 -0.98 4.93 19.81
N THR A 204 -1.96 4.91 18.90
CA THR A 204 -2.66 6.10 18.42
C THR A 204 -3.35 6.85 19.56
N TRP A 205 -4.03 6.13 20.45
CA TRP A 205 -4.66 6.72 21.63
C TRP A 205 -3.64 7.36 22.58
N ALA A 206 -2.55 6.66 22.88
CA ALA A 206 -1.51 7.12 23.80
C ALA A 206 -0.69 8.31 23.25
N ALA A 207 -0.49 8.35 21.92
CA ALA A 207 0.25 9.41 21.24
C ALA A 207 -0.62 10.61 20.87
N HIS A 208 -1.93 10.60 21.17
CA HIS A 208 -2.84 11.67 20.82
C HIS A 208 -2.39 12.99 21.46
N VAL A 209 -1.95 13.94 20.64
CA VAL A 209 -1.52 15.27 21.09
C VAL A 209 -2.76 16.12 21.36
N PRO A 210 -2.98 16.59 22.59
CA PRO A 210 -4.10 17.46 22.90
C PRO A 210 -4.02 18.76 22.10
N GLN A 211 -5.15 19.19 21.50
CA GLN A 211 -5.20 20.37 20.63
C GLN A 211 -4.79 21.69 21.30
N HIS A 212 -4.75 21.74 22.63
CA HIS A 212 -4.31 22.93 23.37
C HIS A 212 -2.78 23.12 23.42
N ARG A 213 -1.99 22.18 22.86
CA ARG A 213 -0.51 22.24 22.81
C ARG A 213 0.03 22.48 21.39
N LEU A 214 -0.84 22.60 20.40
CA LEU A 214 -0.52 22.80 18.99
C LEU A 214 -0.74 24.28 18.63
#